data_AF-A0A3D4INJ4-F1
#
_entry.id   AF-A0A3D4INJ4-F1
#
_cell.length_a   1.000
_cell.length_b   1.000
_cell.length_c   1.000
_cell.angle_alpha   90.00
_cell.angle_beta   90.00
_cell.angle_gamma   90.00
#
_symmetry.space_group_name_H-M   'P 1'
#
loop_
_entity.id
_entity.type
_entity.pdbx_description
1 polymer ?
#
loop_
_entity_poly.entity_id
_entity_poly.type
_entity_poly.pdbx_seq_one_letter_code
_entity_poly.pdbx_strand_id
1 'polypeptide(L)'
;KMRTALLLTFSIICFTTWAQKPQYTFVFLNTRTDKAELPKEEVDQLMKLHLNNIEKLAQEGKLLVAGPFEGGGGIFIFNSASSDTVKQWLSTDPAVKANRWRIEMFPYLPRVGSVCVVDPNVEMVTYTFIRYISTITKFNVQKAGETFKKHDDYLKQIVKTGNVIAEGIFPNRDGGILIMKGEVDKSLIEADPSMTDTVFSIEFKKLWVGKGSFCESE
;
A
#
# COMPACT_ATOMS: atom_id res chain seq x y z
N LYS A 1 -18.25 64.39 -32.12
CA LYS A 1 -17.90 63.87 -30.78
C LYS A 1 -17.88 62.34 -30.84
N MET A 2 -16.73 61.75 -31.19
CA MET A 2 -16.52 60.30 -31.19
C MET A 2 -15.82 59.92 -29.89
N ARG A 3 -16.45 59.08 -29.07
CA ARG A 3 -15.82 58.42 -27.93
C ARG A 3 -15.69 56.94 -28.28
N THR A 4 -14.52 56.56 -28.77
CA THR A 4 -14.13 55.17 -28.97
C THR A 4 -13.74 54.60 -27.60
N ALA A 5 -14.59 53.75 -27.02
CA ALA A 5 -14.27 53.02 -25.80
C ALA A 5 -13.56 51.71 -26.18
N LEU A 6 -12.30 51.58 -25.77
CA LEU A 6 -11.47 50.40 -25.95
C LEU A 6 -11.87 49.36 -24.88
N LEU A 7 -12.57 48.30 -25.30
CA LEU A 7 -12.88 47.15 -24.43
C LEU A 7 -11.71 46.18 -24.44
N LEU A 8 -10.88 46.23 -23.39
CA LEU A 8 -9.88 45.21 -23.07
C LEU A 8 -10.60 43.98 -22.49
N THR A 9 -10.75 42.94 -23.29
CA THR A 9 -11.20 41.62 -22.82
C THR A 9 -10.04 40.90 -22.15
N PHE A 10 -10.09 40.81 -20.81
CA PHE A 10 -9.15 40.04 -20.01
C PHE A 10 -9.56 38.56 -20.04
N SER A 11 -8.96 37.77 -20.94
CA SER A 11 -9.15 36.32 -20.95
C SER A 11 -8.41 35.70 -19.76
N ILE A 12 -9.16 35.35 -18.73
CA ILE A 12 -8.69 34.53 -17.61
C ILE A 12 -8.49 33.11 -18.17
N ILE A 13 -7.25 32.77 -18.51
CA ILE A 13 -6.85 31.39 -18.77
C ILE A 13 -6.78 30.70 -17.42
N CYS A 14 -7.89 30.09 -17.01
CA CYS A 14 -7.94 29.20 -15.86
C CYS A 14 -7.13 27.95 -16.24
N PHE A 15 -5.86 27.90 -15.84
CA PHE A 15 -5.11 26.65 -15.83
C PHE A 15 -5.81 25.71 -14.86
N THR A 16 -6.66 24.83 -15.37
CA THR A 16 -7.09 23.66 -14.62
C THR A 16 -5.83 22.87 -14.35
N THR A 17 -5.33 22.90 -13.11
CA THR A 17 -4.34 21.94 -12.66
C THR A 17 -5.01 20.58 -12.77
N TRP A 18 -4.58 19.78 -13.73
CA TRP A 18 -4.96 18.37 -13.74
C TRP A 18 -4.30 17.80 -12.49
N ALA A 19 -5.10 17.60 -11.43
CA ALA A 19 -4.68 16.82 -10.29
C ALA A 19 -4.36 15.41 -10.82
N GLN A 20 -3.08 15.17 -11.11
CA GLN A 20 -2.59 13.86 -11.48
C GLN A 20 -2.92 12.94 -10.30
N LYS A 21 -3.86 12.00 -10.49
CA LYS A 21 -4.21 11.01 -9.46
C LYS A 21 -2.91 10.39 -8.95
N PRO A 22 -2.58 10.49 -7.65
CA PRO A 22 -1.39 9.84 -7.13
C PRO A 22 -1.55 8.33 -7.37
N GLN A 23 -0.61 7.77 -8.12
CA GLN A 23 -0.47 6.34 -8.27
C GLN A 23 0.62 5.96 -7.27
N TYR A 24 0.24 5.26 -6.21
CA TYR A 24 1.16 4.89 -5.15
C TYR A 24 1.96 3.64 -5.56
N THR A 25 3.08 3.39 -4.91
CA THR A 25 3.73 2.08 -4.95
C THR A 25 3.68 1.47 -3.57
N PHE A 26 3.09 0.29 -3.46
CA PHE A 26 3.06 -0.52 -2.26
C PHE A 26 4.25 -1.46 -2.26
N VAL A 27 4.98 -1.51 -1.16
CA VAL A 27 6.21 -2.28 -1.02
C VAL A 27 6.08 -3.21 0.17
N PHE A 28 6.36 -4.49 -0.04
CA PHE A 28 6.51 -5.48 1.01
C PHE A 28 7.97 -5.69 1.35
N LEU A 29 8.28 -5.65 2.64
CA LEU A 29 9.59 -5.99 3.19
C LEU A 29 9.48 -7.38 3.81
N ASN A 30 9.64 -8.43 3.01
CA ASN A 30 9.50 -9.80 3.51
C ASN A 30 10.78 -10.26 4.18
N THR A 31 10.70 -10.72 5.44
CA THR A 31 11.87 -11.24 6.16
C THR A 31 12.50 -12.38 5.39
N ARG A 32 13.82 -12.29 5.19
CA ARG A 32 14.61 -13.36 4.58
C ARG A 32 15.00 -14.40 5.62
N THR A 33 14.74 -15.67 5.31
CA THR A 33 15.27 -16.82 6.07
C THR A 33 16.73 -17.12 5.74
N ASP A 34 17.20 -16.65 4.58
CA ASP A 34 18.56 -16.83 4.03
C ASP A 34 19.43 -15.58 4.19
N LYS A 35 19.08 -14.65 5.09
CA LYS A 35 19.89 -13.46 5.35
C LYS A 35 21.15 -13.83 6.12
N ALA A 36 22.25 -13.11 5.87
CA ALA A 36 23.47 -13.28 6.62
C ALA A 36 23.22 -13.15 8.13
N GLU A 37 23.79 -14.04 8.92
CA GLU A 37 23.83 -13.89 10.37
C GLU A 37 24.79 -12.75 10.70
N LEU A 38 24.34 -11.83 11.54
CA LEU A 38 25.09 -10.67 11.99
C LEU A 38 25.01 -10.61 13.52
N PRO A 39 26.04 -10.10 14.20
CA PRO A 39 25.97 -9.78 15.62
C PRO A 39 24.77 -8.89 15.94
N LYS A 40 24.25 -9.02 17.17
CA LYS A 40 23.07 -8.27 17.59
C LYS A 40 23.28 -6.76 17.47
N GLU A 41 24.46 -6.29 17.84
CA GLU A 41 24.84 -4.88 17.80
C GLU A 41 24.79 -4.32 16.37
N GLU A 42 25.25 -5.10 15.39
CA GLU A 42 25.19 -4.72 13.98
C GLU A 42 23.74 -4.70 13.46
N VAL A 43 22.92 -5.68 13.86
CA VAL A 43 21.49 -5.70 13.52
C VAL A 43 20.78 -4.47 14.11
N ASP A 44 21.03 -4.16 15.38
CA ASP A 44 20.43 -3.01 16.06
C ASP A 44 20.87 -1.69 15.41
N GLN A 45 22.14 -1.57 15.00
CA GLN A 45 22.64 -0.42 14.25
C GLN A 45 21.96 -0.29 12.88
N LEU A 46 21.81 -1.39 12.13
CA LEU A 46 21.11 -1.38 10.84
C LEU A 46 19.65 -0.96 11.00
N MET A 47 18.95 -1.45 12.03
CA MET A 47 17.56 -1.08 12.29
C MET A 47 17.43 0.40 12.70
N LYS A 48 18.37 0.94 13.47
CA LYS A 48 18.42 2.39 13.76
C LYS A 48 18.57 3.22 12.48
N LEU A 49 19.48 2.81 11.59
CA LEU A 49 19.70 3.49 10.32
C LEU A 49 18.49 3.38 9.38
N HIS A 50 17.80 2.24 9.40
CA HIS A 50 16.53 2.02 8.69
C HIS A 50 15.45 3.00 9.14
N LEU A 51 15.24 3.14 10.46
CA LEU A 51 14.26 4.09 11.02
C LEU A 51 14.59 5.54 10.67
N ASN A 52 15.86 5.94 10.78
CA ASN A 52 16.29 7.29 10.36
C ASN A 52 16.01 7.55 8.87
N ASN A 53 16.15 6.53 8.01
CA ASN A 53 15.86 6.65 6.59
C ASN A 53 14.35 6.76 6.32
N ILE A 54 13.52 6.03 7.07
CA ILE A 54 12.05 6.18 7.03
C ILE A 54 11.66 7.61 7.36
N GLU A 55 12.18 8.17 8.46
CA GLU A 55 11.90 9.55 8.87
C GLU A 55 12.31 10.57 7.80
N LYS A 56 13.51 10.41 7.23
CA LYS A 56 13.98 11.26 6.14
C LYS A 56 13.04 11.20 4.93
N LEU A 57 12.68 10.00 4.47
CA LEU A 57 11.82 9.83 3.29
C LEU A 57 10.39 10.32 3.55
N ALA A 58 9.90 10.24 4.78
CA ALA A 58 8.63 10.80 5.19
C ALA A 58 8.66 12.34 5.17
N GLN A 59 9.70 12.96 5.73
CA GLN A 59 9.90 14.42 5.69
C GLN A 59 10.02 14.96 4.26
N GLU A 60 10.63 14.18 3.36
CA GLU A 60 10.73 14.52 1.93
C GLU A 60 9.42 14.29 1.15
N GLY A 61 8.35 13.81 1.79
CA GLY A 61 7.06 13.52 1.16
C GLY A 61 7.07 12.34 0.18
N LYS A 62 8.12 11.50 0.25
CA LYS A 62 8.33 10.34 -0.61
C LYS A 62 7.64 9.11 -0.05
N LEU A 63 7.79 8.86 1.24
CA LEU A 63 7.19 7.75 1.96
C LEU A 63 5.97 8.26 2.74
N LEU A 64 4.79 7.70 2.46
CA LEU A 64 3.53 8.16 3.06
C LEU A 64 3.11 7.31 4.25
N VAL A 65 3.32 6.00 4.15
CA VAL A 65 2.97 5.03 5.19
C VAL A 65 4.12 4.06 5.38
N ALA A 66 4.47 3.80 6.62
CA ALA A 66 5.40 2.76 7.03
C ALA A 66 4.84 2.04 8.26
N GLY A 67 4.92 0.72 8.27
CA GLY A 67 4.45 -0.07 9.41
C GLY A 67 5.03 -1.47 9.41
N PRO A 68 5.61 -1.94 10.53
CA PRO A 68 6.07 -3.32 10.63
C PRO A 68 4.89 -4.28 10.74
N PHE A 69 5.11 -5.50 10.26
CA PHE A 69 4.26 -6.62 10.62
C PHE A 69 4.73 -7.26 11.92
N GLU A 70 3.79 -7.76 12.71
CA GLU A 70 4.11 -8.68 13.82
C GLU A 70 4.82 -9.93 13.27
N GLY A 71 5.88 -10.35 13.96
CA GLY A 71 6.75 -11.45 13.49
C GLY A 71 7.79 -11.04 12.45
N GLY A 72 7.85 -9.76 12.08
CA GLY A 72 8.90 -9.17 11.25
C GLY A 72 8.51 -8.89 9.81
N GLY A 73 9.33 -8.06 9.17
CA GLY A 73 8.99 -7.46 7.90
C GLY A 73 8.02 -6.29 8.07
N GLY A 74 7.41 -5.85 6.99
CA GLY A 74 6.47 -4.72 7.02
C GLY A 74 6.08 -4.22 5.65
N ILE A 75 5.48 -3.04 5.63
CA ILE A 75 5.06 -2.37 4.40
C ILE A 75 5.64 -0.96 4.33
N PHE A 76 5.80 -0.50 3.08
CA PHE A 76 5.88 0.92 2.75
C PHE A 76 4.84 1.27 1.68
N ILE A 77 4.33 2.50 1.72
CA ILE A 77 3.55 3.08 0.62
C ILE A 77 4.20 4.39 0.19
N PHE A 78 4.74 4.40 -1.03
CA PHE A 78 5.44 5.55 -1.59
C PHE A 78 4.54 6.41 -2.48
N ASN A 79 4.81 7.71 -2.48
CA ASN A 79 4.16 8.74 -3.29
C ASN A 79 4.70 8.79 -4.73
N SER A 80 4.74 7.64 -5.41
CA SER A 80 5.16 7.56 -6.81
C SER A 80 4.63 6.29 -7.47
N ALA A 81 4.28 6.43 -8.76
CA ALA A 81 3.85 5.33 -9.63
C ALA A 81 5.04 4.58 -10.23
N SER A 82 6.20 5.23 -10.22
CA SER A 82 7.39 4.78 -10.93
C SER A 82 8.18 3.83 -10.04
N SER A 83 8.14 2.54 -10.40
CA SER A 83 8.94 1.51 -9.74
C SER A 83 10.43 1.86 -9.71
N ASP A 84 10.96 2.53 -10.72
CA ASP A 84 12.37 2.91 -10.76
C ASP A 84 12.70 4.06 -9.80
N THR A 85 11.80 5.04 -9.67
CA THR A 85 11.93 6.08 -8.65
C THR A 85 11.88 5.50 -7.24
N VAL A 86 10.96 4.56 -6.99
CA VAL A 86 10.83 3.91 -5.68
C VAL A 86 12.03 3.02 -5.37
N LYS A 87 12.58 2.30 -6.34
CA LYS A 87 13.86 1.58 -6.19
C LYS A 87 14.99 2.49 -5.76
N GLN A 88 15.10 3.68 -6.36
CA GLN A 88 16.12 4.66 -5.98
C GLN A 88 15.94 5.10 -4.54
N TRP A 89 14.72 5.41 -4.10
CA TRP A 89 14.45 5.78 -2.72
C TRP A 89 14.74 4.62 -1.75
N LEU A 90 14.30 3.41 -2.05
CA LEU A 90 14.61 2.21 -1.25
C LEU A 90 16.12 1.96 -1.15
N SER A 91 16.89 2.22 -2.21
CA SER A 91 18.34 2.04 -2.19
C SER A 91 19.07 2.99 -1.23
N THR A 92 18.40 4.01 -0.69
CA THR A 92 18.99 4.87 0.35
C THR A 92 19.05 4.19 1.72
N ASP A 93 18.25 3.14 1.95
CA ASP A 93 18.13 2.43 3.20
C ASP A 93 19.29 1.43 3.41
N PRO A 94 20.10 1.59 4.48
CA PRO A 94 21.21 0.68 4.76
C PRO A 94 20.78 -0.77 5.04
N ALA A 95 19.61 -1.00 5.63
CA ALA A 95 19.12 -2.35 5.92
C ALA A 95 18.56 -3.03 4.66
N VAL A 96 17.99 -2.27 3.72
CA VAL A 96 17.65 -2.80 2.38
C VAL A 96 18.93 -3.17 1.62
N LYS A 97 19.96 -2.31 1.63
CA LYS A 97 21.27 -2.58 1.04
C LYS A 97 21.97 -3.81 1.64
N ALA A 98 21.84 -3.99 2.96
CA ALA A 98 22.32 -5.17 3.67
C ALA A 98 21.45 -6.43 3.40
N ASN A 99 20.50 -6.35 2.46
CA ASN A 99 19.68 -7.46 2.00
C ASN A 99 18.97 -8.19 3.14
N ARG A 100 18.42 -7.43 4.10
CA ARG A 100 17.69 -7.98 5.25
C ARG A 100 16.29 -8.50 4.86
N TRP A 101 15.72 -7.98 3.76
CA TRP A 101 14.38 -8.32 3.27
C TRP A 101 14.36 -8.68 1.77
N ARG A 102 13.42 -9.54 1.37
CA ARG A 102 13.01 -9.68 -0.03
C ARG A 102 11.97 -8.60 -0.30
N ILE A 103 12.30 -7.70 -1.21
CA ILE A 103 11.45 -6.58 -1.58
C ILE A 103 10.51 -7.01 -2.72
N GLU A 104 9.21 -6.86 -2.50
CA GLU A 104 8.21 -6.91 -3.57
C GLU A 104 7.58 -5.52 -3.69
N MET A 105 7.33 -5.06 -4.93
CA MET A 105 6.76 -3.74 -5.18
C MET A 105 5.66 -3.84 -6.23
N PHE A 106 4.55 -3.19 -5.95
CA PHE A 106 3.39 -3.15 -6.83
C PHE A 106 2.88 -1.72 -6.96
N PRO A 107 2.49 -1.26 -8.16
CA PRO A 107 1.60 -0.12 -8.25
C PRO A 107 0.35 -0.39 -7.41
N TYR A 108 -0.16 0.63 -6.72
CA TYR A 108 -1.24 0.46 -5.76
C TYR A 108 -2.37 1.45 -6.01
N LEU A 109 -3.58 0.90 -6.12
CA LEU A 109 -4.80 1.65 -6.31
C LEU A 109 -5.77 1.36 -5.15
N PRO A 110 -5.92 2.29 -4.19
CA PRO A 110 -6.95 2.18 -3.17
C PRO A 110 -8.35 2.33 -3.81
N ARG A 111 -9.29 1.51 -3.34
CA ARG A 111 -10.72 1.54 -3.71
C ARG A 111 -11.61 1.87 -2.52
N VAL A 112 -11.18 1.49 -1.32
CA VAL A 112 -11.73 1.90 -0.03
C VAL A 112 -10.62 2.50 0.81
N GLY A 113 -10.92 3.60 1.51
CA GLY A 113 -9.90 4.43 2.13
C GLY A 113 -9.02 5.10 1.08
N SER A 114 -7.86 5.58 1.52
CA SER A 114 -6.80 6.07 0.64
C SER A 114 -5.46 5.97 1.39
N VAL A 115 -4.46 6.74 1.01
CA VAL A 115 -3.16 6.80 1.69
C VAL A 115 -3.02 8.21 2.26
N CYS A 116 -2.98 8.33 3.58
CA CYS A 116 -2.91 9.60 4.29
C CYS A 116 -1.60 9.72 5.06
N VAL A 117 -0.99 10.90 4.99
CA VAL A 117 0.12 11.27 5.87
C VAL A 117 -0.46 11.62 7.23
N VAL A 118 0.10 11.05 8.28
CA VAL A 118 -0.32 11.25 9.67
C VAL A 118 0.73 12.01 10.47
N ASP A 119 0.34 12.62 11.58
CA ASP A 119 1.28 13.28 12.48
C ASP A 119 2.27 12.24 13.06
N PRO A 120 3.56 12.55 13.20
CA PRO A 120 4.54 11.63 13.80
C PRO A 120 4.21 11.18 15.23
N ASN A 121 3.41 11.96 15.96
CA ASN A 121 2.99 11.69 17.34
C ASN A 121 1.58 11.07 17.41
N VAL A 122 1.01 10.65 16.28
CA VAL A 122 -0.29 10.00 16.27
C VAL A 122 -0.28 8.69 17.06
N GLU A 123 -1.44 8.32 17.59
CA GLU A 123 -1.66 7.00 18.19
C GLU A 123 -1.30 5.89 17.18
N MET A 124 -0.47 4.94 17.62
CA MET A 124 -0.17 3.75 16.83
C MET A 124 -1.21 2.67 17.10
N VAL A 125 -1.72 2.05 16.05
CA VAL A 125 -2.78 1.05 16.10
C VAL A 125 -2.36 -0.22 15.37
N THR A 126 -2.95 -1.34 15.77
CA THR A 126 -2.76 -2.63 15.10
C THR A 126 -4.00 -2.99 14.31
N TYR A 127 -3.83 -3.22 13.01
CA TYR A 127 -4.86 -3.68 12.11
C TYR A 127 -4.62 -5.12 11.66
N THR A 128 -5.70 -5.83 11.33
CA THR A 128 -5.58 -7.09 10.61
C THR A 128 -5.36 -6.78 9.14
N PHE A 129 -4.22 -7.24 8.61
CA PHE A 129 -3.82 -7.07 7.23
C PHE A 129 -3.97 -8.39 6.50
N ILE A 130 -4.68 -8.36 5.38
CA ILE A 130 -4.88 -9.50 4.49
C ILE A 130 -4.28 -9.15 3.14
N ARG A 131 -3.36 -9.97 2.66
CA ARG A 131 -2.84 -9.91 1.29
C ARG A 131 -3.52 -10.98 0.46
N TYR A 132 -4.09 -10.60 -0.67
CA TYR A 132 -4.55 -11.52 -1.71
C TYR A 132 -3.46 -11.61 -2.77
N ILE A 133 -2.90 -12.81 -2.96
CA ILE A 133 -1.83 -13.07 -3.93
C ILE A 133 -2.44 -13.84 -5.10
N SER A 134 -2.37 -13.26 -6.29
CA SER A 134 -2.88 -13.88 -7.50
C SER A 134 -1.87 -14.89 -8.04
N THR A 135 -2.33 -16.13 -8.26
CA THR A 135 -1.56 -17.22 -8.85
C THR A 135 -2.30 -17.74 -10.09
N ILE A 136 -2.05 -17.09 -11.23
CA ILE A 136 -2.64 -17.51 -12.52
C ILE A 136 -1.71 -18.49 -13.21
N THR A 137 -2.23 -19.67 -13.52
CA THR A 137 -1.55 -20.75 -14.24
C THR A 137 -2.33 -21.14 -15.48
N LYS A 138 -1.73 -21.97 -16.35
CA LYS A 138 -2.42 -22.55 -17.50
C LYS A 138 -3.70 -23.33 -17.15
N PHE A 139 -3.84 -23.76 -15.89
CA PHE A 139 -4.97 -24.58 -15.44
C PHE A 139 -6.16 -23.75 -14.94
N ASN A 140 -5.94 -22.52 -14.47
CA ASN A 140 -7.00 -21.68 -13.89
C ASN A 140 -7.25 -20.36 -14.66
N VAL A 141 -6.42 -20.02 -15.66
CA VAL A 141 -6.52 -18.77 -16.44
C VAL A 141 -7.89 -18.56 -17.10
N GLN A 142 -8.57 -19.64 -17.52
CA GLN A 142 -9.89 -19.56 -18.15
C GLN A 142 -10.97 -19.08 -17.18
N LYS A 143 -10.85 -19.43 -15.90
CA LYS A 143 -11.77 -19.00 -14.84
C LYS A 143 -11.39 -17.66 -14.24
N ALA A 144 -10.12 -17.24 -14.36
CA ALA A 144 -9.59 -16.06 -13.69
C ALA A 144 -10.49 -14.82 -13.85
N GLY A 145 -10.96 -14.50 -15.06
CA GLY A 145 -11.84 -13.33 -15.26
C GLY A 145 -13.11 -13.37 -14.39
N GLU A 146 -13.77 -14.52 -14.32
CA GLU A 146 -14.96 -14.71 -13.48
C GLU A 146 -14.60 -14.70 -12.00
N THR A 147 -13.50 -15.35 -11.61
CA THR A 147 -13.02 -15.40 -10.23
C THR A 147 -12.71 -14.01 -9.68
N PHE A 148 -12.02 -13.16 -10.45
CA PHE A 148 -11.74 -11.77 -10.07
C PHE A 148 -13.04 -10.96 -9.90
N LYS A 149 -14.05 -11.17 -10.75
CA LYS A 149 -15.35 -10.51 -10.61
C LYS A 149 -16.05 -10.94 -9.31
N LYS A 150 -16.09 -12.24 -9.02
CA LYS A 150 -16.69 -12.78 -7.80
C LYS A 150 -15.98 -12.27 -6.54
N HIS A 151 -14.65 -12.22 -6.58
CA HIS A 151 -13.82 -11.61 -5.53
C HIS A 151 -14.19 -10.15 -5.29
N ASP A 152 -14.22 -9.32 -6.34
CA ASP A 152 -14.59 -7.91 -6.22
C ASP A 152 -16.01 -7.72 -5.66
N ASP A 153 -16.96 -8.55 -6.07
CA ASP A 153 -18.34 -8.50 -5.56
C ASP A 153 -18.44 -8.98 -4.10
N TYR A 154 -17.57 -9.90 -3.69
CA TYR A 154 -17.44 -10.35 -2.31
C TYR A 154 -16.84 -9.27 -1.40
N LEU A 155 -15.74 -8.62 -1.83
CA LEU A 155 -15.13 -7.52 -1.08
C LEU A 155 -16.11 -6.36 -0.87
N LYS A 156 -16.94 -6.02 -1.87
CA LYS A 156 -18.02 -5.02 -1.71
C LYS A 156 -19.03 -5.39 -0.62
N GLN A 157 -19.24 -6.68 -0.36
CA GLN A 157 -20.12 -7.13 0.74
C GLN A 157 -19.41 -6.97 2.09
N ILE A 158 -18.14 -7.39 2.18
CA ILE A 158 -17.35 -7.24 3.42
C ILE A 158 -17.21 -5.77 3.79
N VAL A 159 -16.96 -4.88 2.82
CA VAL A 159 -16.85 -3.43 3.07
C VAL A 159 -18.11 -2.85 3.75
N LYS A 160 -19.30 -3.37 3.43
CA LYS A 160 -20.56 -2.93 4.05
C LYS A 160 -20.69 -3.33 5.52
N THR A 161 -19.86 -4.23 6.03
CA THR A 161 -19.85 -4.60 7.46
C THR A 161 -19.31 -3.49 8.36
N GLY A 162 -18.63 -2.48 7.80
CA GLY A 162 -18.08 -1.34 8.54
C GLY A 162 -16.72 -1.58 9.18
N ASN A 163 -16.19 -2.81 9.13
CA ASN A 163 -14.90 -3.14 9.74
C ASN A 163 -13.69 -2.94 8.79
N VAL A 164 -13.94 -2.75 7.50
CA VAL A 164 -12.90 -2.50 6.49
C VAL A 164 -12.49 -1.04 6.51
N ILE A 165 -11.20 -0.77 6.67
CA ILE A 165 -10.65 0.60 6.65
C ILE A 165 -9.92 0.93 5.36
N ALA A 166 -9.31 -0.09 4.74
CA ALA A 166 -8.61 0.07 3.48
C ALA A 166 -8.80 -1.18 2.63
N GLU A 167 -9.02 -0.98 1.35
CA GLU A 167 -9.02 -2.04 0.36
C GLU A 167 -8.44 -1.46 -0.93
N GLY A 168 -7.56 -2.20 -1.57
CA GLY A 168 -7.04 -1.78 -2.86
C GLY A 168 -6.37 -2.91 -3.63
N ILE A 169 -6.17 -2.64 -4.91
CA ILE A 169 -5.65 -3.62 -5.85
C ILE A 169 -4.24 -3.29 -6.30
N PHE A 170 -3.54 -4.35 -6.67
CA PHE A 170 -2.36 -4.29 -7.51
C PHE A 170 -2.80 -4.51 -8.97
N PRO A 171 -2.55 -3.56 -9.88
CA PRO A 171 -2.89 -3.69 -11.30
C PRO A 171 -2.30 -4.96 -11.94
N ASN A 172 -2.69 -5.24 -13.19
CA ASN A 172 -2.23 -6.43 -13.94
C ASN A 172 -2.61 -7.78 -13.33
N ARG A 173 -3.61 -7.81 -12.43
CA ARG A 173 -4.05 -9.02 -11.72
C ARG A 173 -2.97 -9.56 -10.78
N ASP A 174 -2.15 -8.70 -10.18
CA ASP A 174 -1.15 -9.09 -9.18
C ASP A 174 -1.76 -9.30 -7.77
N GLY A 175 -3.07 -9.08 -7.64
CA GLY A 175 -3.83 -9.30 -6.41
C GLY A 175 -4.21 -7.99 -5.74
N GLY A 176 -4.13 -7.94 -4.41
CA GLY A 176 -4.53 -6.76 -3.64
C GLY A 176 -4.40 -6.93 -2.14
N ILE A 177 -4.92 -5.97 -1.41
CA ILE A 177 -4.90 -5.95 0.05
C ILE A 177 -6.26 -5.56 0.62
N LEU A 178 -6.54 -6.07 1.81
CA LEU A 178 -7.67 -5.70 2.66
C LEU A 178 -7.15 -5.45 4.08
N ILE A 179 -7.54 -4.33 4.68
CA ILE A 179 -7.14 -3.94 6.02
C ILE A 179 -8.40 -3.73 6.85
N MET A 180 -8.46 -4.39 8.00
CA MET A 180 -9.64 -4.43 8.85
C MET A 180 -9.29 -4.06 10.30
N LYS A 181 -10.23 -3.38 10.97
CA LYS A 181 -10.19 -3.11 12.42
C LYS A 181 -10.38 -4.43 13.20
N GLY A 182 -9.62 -4.60 14.28
CA GLY A 182 -9.78 -5.69 15.23
C GLY A 182 -9.37 -7.07 14.71
N GLU A 183 -9.72 -8.11 15.47
CA GLU A 183 -9.55 -9.51 15.07
C GLU A 183 -10.58 -9.89 14.00
N VAL A 184 -10.12 -10.60 12.97
CA VAL A 184 -10.97 -11.09 11.87
C VAL A 184 -10.99 -12.60 11.93
N ASP A 185 -12.20 -13.17 11.92
CA ASP A 185 -12.38 -14.60 11.74
C ASP A 185 -11.90 -14.99 10.34
N LYS A 186 -10.92 -15.90 10.28
CA LYS A 186 -10.36 -16.36 8.99
C LYS A 186 -11.41 -16.94 8.08
N SER A 187 -12.43 -17.60 8.63
CA SER A 187 -13.52 -18.19 7.84
C SER A 187 -14.30 -17.16 7.03
N LEU A 188 -14.34 -15.90 7.47
CA LEU A 188 -14.90 -14.80 6.68
C LEU A 188 -14.10 -14.63 5.39
N ILE A 189 -12.78 -14.45 5.49
CA ILE A 189 -11.93 -14.23 4.32
C ILE A 189 -11.83 -15.48 3.45
N GLU A 190 -11.82 -16.66 4.07
CA GLU A 190 -11.76 -17.95 3.37
C GLU A 190 -13.05 -18.28 2.62
N ALA A 191 -14.18 -17.68 3.01
CA ALA A 191 -15.45 -17.79 2.28
C ALA A 191 -15.47 -17.00 0.95
N ASP A 192 -14.42 -16.22 0.66
CA ASP A 192 -14.27 -15.57 -0.63
C ASP A 192 -14.25 -16.61 -1.77
N PRO A 193 -15.14 -16.48 -2.79
CA PRO A 193 -15.22 -17.44 -3.90
C PRO A 193 -13.91 -17.62 -4.66
N SER A 194 -12.97 -16.69 -4.52
CA SER A 194 -11.66 -16.78 -5.14
C SER A 194 -10.71 -17.80 -4.51
N MET A 195 -11.02 -18.27 -3.29
CA MET A 195 -10.25 -19.31 -2.61
C MET A 195 -10.47 -20.69 -3.22
N THR A 196 -11.60 -20.94 -3.89
CA THR A 196 -11.97 -22.30 -4.33
C THR A 196 -11.25 -22.76 -5.60
N ASP A 197 -10.95 -21.83 -6.52
CA ASP A 197 -10.34 -22.17 -7.82
C ASP A 197 -8.81 -21.99 -7.82
N THR A 198 -8.18 -21.76 -6.66
CA THR A 198 -6.72 -21.54 -6.48
C THR A 198 -6.15 -20.37 -7.30
N VAL A 199 -7.01 -19.45 -7.75
CA VAL A 199 -6.59 -18.21 -8.42
C VAL A 199 -5.96 -17.27 -7.42
N PHE A 200 -6.40 -17.31 -6.16
CA PHE A 200 -5.83 -16.53 -5.07
C PHE A 200 -5.33 -17.44 -3.95
N SER A 201 -4.27 -16.97 -3.29
CA SER A 201 -3.91 -17.36 -1.93
C SER A 201 -3.96 -16.13 -1.03
N ILE A 202 -4.05 -16.36 0.28
CA ILE A 202 -4.14 -15.29 1.28
C ILE A 202 -3.03 -15.36 2.31
N GLU A 203 -2.55 -14.20 2.73
CA GLU A 203 -1.66 -14.06 3.88
C GLU A 203 -2.31 -13.15 4.92
N PHE A 204 -2.33 -13.60 6.18
CA PHE A 204 -2.76 -12.79 7.31
C PHE A 204 -1.54 -12.27 8.06
N LYS A 205 -1.56 -10.97 8.38
CA LYS A 205 -0.57 -10.30 9.22
C LYS A 205 -1.27 -9.35 10.19
N LYS A 206 -0.57 -8.99 11.26
CA LYS A 206 -0.90 -7.85 12.11
C LYS A 206 0.00 -6.70 11.71
N LEU A 207 -0.60 -5.60 11.27
CA LEU A 207 0.10 -4.40 10.82
C LEU A 207 0.03 -3.36 11.93
N TRP A 208 1.19 -2.93 12.42
CA TRP A 208 1.30 -1.84 13.38
C TRP A 208 1.63 -0.55 12.62
N VAL A 209 0.80 0.48 12.73
CA VAL A 209 0.88 1.69 11.90
C VAL A 209 0.22 2.88 12.60
N GLY A 210 0.55 4.10 12.19
CA GLY A 210 -0.10 5.30 12.71
C GLY A 210 -1.58 5.35 12.33
N LYS A 211 -2.46 5.61 13.29
CA LYS A 211 -3.90 5.75 13.06
C LYS A 211 -4.19 6.87 12.07
N GLY A 212 -5.08 6.62 11.12
CA GLY A 212 -5.41 7.54 10.02
C GLY A 212 -4.55 7.34 8.77
N SER A 213 -3.56 6.44 8.78
CA SER A 213 -2.68 6.19 7.62
C SER A 213 -3.43 5.75 6.37
N PHE A 214 -4.64 5.22 6.52
CA PHE A 214 -5.49 4.78 5.41
C PHE A 214 -6.68 5.71 5.15
N CYS A 215 -6.60 6.94 5.66
CA CYS A 215 -7.68 7.93 5.61
C CYS A 215 -8.99 7.41 6.21
N GLU A 216 -8.92 6.48 7.15
CA GLU A 216 -10.08 5.98 7.86
C GLU A 216 -10.68 7.08 8.75
N SER A 217 -12.00 7.19 8.76
CA SER A 217 -12.69 8.08 9.68
C SER A 217 -12.55 7.57 11.12
N GLU A 218 -12.53 8.51 12.06
CA GLU A 218 -12.62 8.21 13.50
C GLU A 218 -13.84 7.35 13.84
#